data_AF-A0A7J9IGK7-F1
#
_entry.id   AF-A0A7J9IGK7-F1
#
_cell.length_a   1.000
_cell.length_b   1.000
_cell.length_c   1.000
_cell.angle_alpha   90.00
_cell.angle_beta   90.00
_cell.angle_gamma   90.00
#
_symmetry.space_group_name_H-M   'P 1'
#
loop_
_entity.id
_entity.type
_entity.pdbx_description
1 polymer ?
#
loop_
_entity_poly.entity_id
_entity_poly.type
_entity_poly.pdbx_seq_one_letter_code
_entity_poly.pdbx_strand_id
1 'polypeptide(L)'
;SAKVPVKEYEFDEKKLANVQSHLEKLVANNYYLNKSAKDAYRSYILAYNSHSMKDIFNVHRLDLQAVAASFCFSCPPKVNLNIDSNASKSRKKMRKVEGTRNNFSESNPYGRQGSEAETRQFVRY
;
A
#
# COMPACT_ATOMS: atom_id res chain seq x y z
N SER A 1 25.61 -14.31 6.10
CA SER A 1 24.25 -14.82 6.39
C SER A 1 24.38 -16.21 6.96
N ALA A 2 24.01 -16.41 8.23
CA ALA A 2 24.03 -17.75 8.83
C ALA A 2 22.94 -18.61 8.17
N LYS A 3 23.31 -19.77 7.63
CA LYS A 3 22.38 -20.74 7.03
C LYS A 3 21.75 -21.53 8.19
N VAL A 4 20.67 -21.00 8.76
CA VAL A 4 19.95 -21.65 9.85
C VAL A 4 19.21 -22.87 9.28
N PRO A 5 19.42 -24.08 9.81
CA PRO A 5 18.69 -25.26 9.36
C PRO A 5 17.21 -25.12 9.75
N VAL A 6 16.31 -25.27 8.77
CA VAL A 6 14.87 -25.23 8.99
C VAL A 6 14.40 -26.66 9.24
N LYS A 7 13.61 -26.86 10.31
CA LYS A 7 12.96 -28.14 10.59
C LYS A 7 11.50 -28.03 10.18
N GLU A 8 11.07 -28.90 9.27
CA GLU A 8 9.67 -28.98 8.86
C GLU A 8 8.83 -29.54 10.01
N TYR A 9 7.68 -28.92 10.26
CA TYR A 9 6.72 -29.38 11.24
C TYR A 9 5.55 -30.00 10.50
N GLU A 10 5.35 -31.31 10.67
CA GLU A 10 4.24 -32.03 10.07
C GLU A 10 3.02 -31.95 11.00
N PHE A 11 1.90 -31.45 10.47
CA PHE A 11 0.65 -31.31 11.22
C PHE A 11 -0.32 -32.41 10.78
N ASP A 12 -0.81 -33.20 11.73
CA ASP A 12 -1.76 -34.28 11.45
C ASP A 12 -3.17 -33.71 11.22
N GLU A 13 -3.56 -33.61 9.95
CA GLU A 13 -4.87 -33.08 9.52
C GLU A 13 -6.04 -33.89 10.11
N LYS A 14 -5.85 -35.16 10.47
CA LYS A 14 -6.90 -36.02 11.03
C LYS A 14 -7.33 -35.58 12.42
N LYS A 15 -6.49 -34.82 13.13
CA LYS A 15 -6.78 -34.26 14.46
C LYS A 15 -7.39 -32.87 14.38
N LEU A 16 -7.49 -32.29 13.18
CA LEU A 16 -8.04 -30.96 13.00
C LEU A 16 -9.57 -31.03 13.00
N ALA A 17 -10.18 -30.54 14.07
CA ALA A 17 -11.63 -30.42 14.15
C ALA A 17 -12.12 -29.40 13.11
N ASN A 18 -13.16 -29.76 12.35
CA ASN A 18 -13.79 -28.84 11.41
C ASN A 18 -14.68 -27.82 12.15
N VAL A 19 -14.04 -26.77 12.68
CA VAL A 19 -14.68 -25.72 13.48
C VAL A 19 -15.05 -24.48 12.67
N GLN A 20 -14.62 -24.39 11.41
CA GLN A 20 -14.75 -23.19 10.58
C GLN A 20 -16.21 -22.71 10.51
N SER A 21 -17.13 -23.60 10.10
CA SER A 21 -18.56 -23.25 9.97
C SER A 21 -19.22 -22.83 11.28
N HIS A 22 -18.71 -23.32 12.42
CA HIS A 22 -19.23 -22.96 13.74
C HIS A 22 -18.74 -21.57 14.15
N LEU A 23 -17.46 -21.26 13.91
CA LEU A 23 -16.86 -19.95 14.19
C LEU A 23 -17.48 -18.86 13.31
N GLU A 24 -17.69 -19.14 12.02
CA GLU A 24 -18.36 -18.21 11.10
C GLU A 24 -19.77 -17.86 11.60
N LYS A 25 -20.57 -18.85 12.02
CA LYS A 25 -21.90 -18.63 12.60
C LYS A 25 -21.84 -17.79 13.88
N LEU A 26 -20.86 -18.08 14.75
CA LEU A 26 -20.68 -17.37 16.02
C LEU A 26 -20.32 -15.90 15.80
N VAL A 27 -19.41 -15.60 14.87
CA VAL A 27 -19.03 -14.23 14.50
C VAL A 27 -20.12 -13.52 13.71
N ALA A 28 -20.91 -14.24 12.91
CA ALA A 28 -22.05 -13.66 12.19
C ALA A 28 -23.19 -13.25 13.13
N ASN A 29 -23.52 -14.08 14.12
CA ASN A 29 -24.65 -13.87 15.02
C ASN A 29 -24.36 -12.85 16.14
N ASN A 30 -23.11 -12.72 16.57
CA ASN A 30 -22.74 -11.79 17.62
C ASN A 30 -22.26 -10.46 17.05
N TYR A 31 -23.01 -9.39 17.29
CA TYR A 31 -22.70 -8.05 16.81
C TYR A 31 -21.30 -7.54 17.22
N TYR A 32 -20.90 -7.76 18.47
CA TYR A 32 -19.61 -7.28 18.97
C TYR A 32 -18.44 -8.06 18.35
N LEU A 33 -18.59 -9.38 18.22
CA LEU A 33 -17.59 -10.20 17.54
C LEU A 33 -17.50 -9.85 16.06
N ASN A 34 -18.63 -9.65 15.39
CA ASN A 34 -18.67 -9.22 14.00
C ASN A 34 -17.94 -7.88 13.80
N LYS A 35 -18.22 -6.90 14.66
CA LYS A 35 -17.60 -5.58 14.63
C LYS A 35 -16.09 -5.69 14.88
N SER A 36 -15.68 -6.42 15.91
CA SER A 36 -14.27 -6.63 16.24
C SER A 36 -13.52 -7.35 15.12
N ALA A 37 -14.11 -8.37 14.51
CA ALA A 37 -13.52 -9.10 13.39
C ALA A 37 -13.35 -8.20 12.15
N LYS A 38 -14.30 -7.29 11.87
CA LYS A 38 -14.18 -6.31 10.77
C LYS A 38 -13.04 -5.33 11.03
N ASP A 39 -12.90 -4.85 12.26
CA ASP A 39 -11.82 -3.96 12.66
C ASP A 39 -10.46 -4.67 12.59
N ALA A 40 -10.39 -5.93 12.99
CA ALA A 40 -9.19 -6.77 12.88
C ALA A 40 -8.78 -7.01 11.41
N TYR A 41 -9.75 -7.38 10.56
CA TYR A 41 -9.54 -7.54 9.11
C TYR A 41 -8.99 -6.26 8.47
N ARG A 42 -9.57 -5.11 8.82
CA ARG A 42 -9.10 -3.80 8.35
C ARG A 42 -7.68 -3.51 8.82
N SER A 43 -7.41 -3.71 10.11
CA SER A 43 -6.09 -3.46 10.72
C SER A 43 -5.00 -4.33 10.08
N TYR A 44 -5.29 -5.61 9.83
CA TYR A 44 -4.38 -6.55 9.18
C TYR A 44 -3.96 -6.07 7.78
N ILE A 45 -4.92 -5.66 6.95
CA ILE A 45 -4.65 -5.15 5.61
C ILE A 45 -3.86 -3.84 5.66
N LEU A 46 -4.21 -2.94 6.58
CA LEU A 46 -3.47 -1.69 6.77
C LEU A 46 -2.03 -1.92 7.22
N ALA A 47 -1.79 -2.93 8.07
CA ALA A 47 -0.43 -3.32 8.47
C ALA A 47 0.40 -3.81 7.27
N TYR A 48 -0.18 -4.63 6.39
CA TYR A 48 0.46 -4.98 5.11
C TYR A 48 0.72 -3.74 4.24
N ASN A 49 -0.19 -2.77 4.25
CA ASN A 49 -0.02 -1.54 3.48
C ASN A 49 1.06 -0.61 4.04
N SER A 50 1.23 -0.53 5.35
CA SER A 50 2.25 0.31 5.99
C SER A 50 3.64 -0.34 6.03
N HIS A 51 3.73 -1.67 5.88
CA HIS A 51 4.99 -2.39 5.99
C HIS A 51 6.01 -1.98 4.90
N SER A 52 7.27 -1.75 5.27
CA SER A 52 8.31 -1.28 4.34
C SER A 52 8.75 -2.31 3.29
N MET A 53 8.77 -3.61 3.62
CA MET A 53 9.23 -4.69 2.73
C MET A 53 8.11 -5.15 1.80
N LYS A 54 7.93 -4.43 0.68
CA LYS A 54 6.86 -4.72 -0.29
C LYS A 54 7.06 -5.98 -1.13
N ASP A 55 8.26 -6.56 -1.12
CA ASP A 55 8.51 -7.83 -1.81
C ASP A 55 7.86 -9.01 -1.08
N ILE A 56 7.71 -8.90 0.24
CA ILE A 56 7.10 -9.92 1.10
C ILE A 56 5.67 -9.51 1.48
N PHE A 57 5.50 -8.25 1.93
CA PHE A 57 4.23 -7.73 2.44
C PHE A 57 3.54 -6.83 1.40
N ASN A 58 3.00 -7.45 0.35
CA ASN A 58 2.30 -6.77 -0.73
C ASN A 58 0.77 -6.95 -0.65
N VAL A 59 0.06 -5.87 -0.32
CA VAL A 59 -1.42 -5.87 -0.27
C VAL A 59 -2.05 -6.24 -1.61
N HIS A 60 -1.44 -5.87 -2.73
CA HIS A 60 -1.99 -6.14 -4.06
C HIS A 60 -1.88 -7.61 -4.48
N ARG A 61 -1.02 -8.39 -3.82
CA ARG A 61 -0.88 -9.84 -4.05
C ARG A 61 -1.60 -10.67 -2.97
N LEU A 62 -2.25 -10.02 -2.02
CA LEU A 62 -2.93 -10.67 -0.92
C LEU A 62 -4.30 -11.18 -1.38
N ASP A 63 -4.61 -12.45 -1.10
CA ASP A 63 -5.94 -12.99 -1.33
C ASP A 63 -6.90 -12.52 -0.22
N LEU A 64 -7.71 -11.51 -0.55
CA LEU A 64 -8.67 -10.93 0.38
C LEU A 64 -9.77 -11.91 0.81
N GLN A 65 -10.10 -12.91 -0.02
CA GLN A 65 -11.09 -13.93 0.31
C GLN A 65 -10.54 -14.88 1.37
N ALA A 66 -9.31 -15.37 1.19
CA ALA A 66 -8.64 -16.22 2.18
C ALA A 66 -8.41 -15.48 3.50
N VAL A 67 -8.02 -14.20 3.44
CA VAL A 67 -7.87 -13.37 4.63
C VAL A 67 -9.23 -13.19 5.32
N ALA A 68 -10.31 -12.94 4.58
CA ALA A 68 -11.64 -12.85 5.18
C ALA A 68 -12.04 -14.14 5.93
N ALA A 69 -11.75 -15.31 5.35
CA ALA A 69 -12.01 -16.61 5.99
C ALA A 69 -11.25 -16.78 7.31
N SER A 70 -10.02 -16.28 7.41
CA SER A 70 -9.24 -16.30 8.67
C SER A 70 -9.85 -15.45 9.79
N PHE A 71 -10.67 -14.44 9.44
CA PHE A 71 -11.45 -13.64 10.38
C PHE A 71 -12.90 -14.12 10.51
N CYS A 72 -13.18 -15.37 10.10
CA CYS A 72 -14.49 -16.02 10.18
C CYS A 72 -15.57 -15.31 9.34
N PHE A 73 -15.18 -14.73 8.21
CA PHE A 73 -16.12 -14.19 7.22
C PHE A 73 -16.18 -15.09 5.99
N SER A 74 -17.41 -15.42 5.56
CA SER A 74 -17.66 -16.16 4.32
C SER A 74 -17.36 -15.34 3.06
N CYS A 75 -17.49 -14.01 3.14
CA CYS A 75 -17.18 -13.07 2.08
C CYS A 75 -16.41 -11.87 2.66
N PRO A 76 -15.51 -11.23 1.89
CA PRO A 76 -14.76 -10.07 2.32
C PRO A 76 -15.71 -8.95 2.76
N PRO A 77 -15.61 -8.49 4.02
CA PRO A 77 -16.50 -7.45 4.52
C PRO A 77 -16.21 -6.12 3.82
N LYS A 78 -17.27 -5.33 3.59
CA LYS A 78 -17.14 -3.96 3.07
C LYS A 78 -16.54 -3.07 4.17
N VAL A 79 -15.22 -2.89 4.13
CA VAL A 79 -14.48 -2.01 5.03
C VAL A 79 -13.77 -0.92 4.24
N ASN A 80 -13.67 0.28 4.82
CA ASN A 80 -12.96 1.39 4.19
C ASN A 80 -11.45 1.19 4.30
N LEU A 81 -10.83 0.80 3.19
CA LEU A 81 -9.40 0.58 3.07
C LEU A 81 -8.78 1.80 2.35
N ASN A 82 -8.17 2.70 3.12
CA ASN A 82 -7.36 3.79 2.57
C ASN A 82 -5.99 3.23 2.16
N ILE A 83 -5.96 2.44 1.09
CA ILE A 83 -4.73 1.86 0.56
C ILE A 83 -4.06 2.91 -0.30
N ASP A 84 -3.15 3.66 0.31
CA ASP A 84 -2.26 4.55 -0.43
C ASP A 84 -1.53 3.73 -1.48
N SER A 85 -1.78 4.03 -2.76
CA SER A 85 -1.11 3.40 -3.89
C SER A 85 0.35 3.85 -3.96
N ASN A 86 1.18 3.35 -3.04
CA ASN A 86 2.63 3.52 -3.03
C ASN A 86 3.30 2.86 -4.26
N ALA A 87 2.54 2.12 -5.09
CA ALA A 87 2.92 1.71 -6.45
C ALA A 87 3.36 2.88 -7.36
N SER A 88 3.01 4.12 -7.00
CA SER A 88 3.46 5.35 -7.68
C SER A 88 4.73 5.96 -7.09
N LYS A 89 5.12 5.62 -5.84
CA LYS A 89 6.34 6.15 -5.21
C LYS A 89 7.59 5.34 -5.55
N SER A 90 7.47 4.04 -5.84
CA SER A 90 8.59 3.26 -6.40
C SER A 90 8.97 3.72 -7.81
N ARG A 91 8.01 4.19 -8.62
CA ARG A 91 8.26 4.76 -9.95
C ARG A 91 8.90 6.15 -9.95
N LYS A 92 8.92 6.87 -8.82
CA LYS A 92 9.56 8.19 -8.72
C LYS A 92 11.04 8.15 -8.30
N LYS A 93 11.60 6.97 -7.97
CA LYS A 93 13.02 6.85 -7.61
C LYS A 93 13.94 6.52 -8.81
N MET A 94 13.40 6.44 -10.02
CA MET A 94 14.18 6.34 -11.26
C MET A 94 13.85 7.54 -12.15
N ARG A 95 14.85 8.41 -12.41
CA ARG A 95 14.81 9.68 -13.17
C ARG A 95 14.42 10.95 -12.39
N LYS A 96 15.32 11.38 -11.51
CA LYS A 96 15.79 12.77 -11.47
C LYS A 96 17.29 12.78 -11.18
N VAL A 97 18.05 12.28 -12.15
CA VAL A 97 19.36 12.86 -12.44
C VAL A 97 19.11 13.87 -13.55
N GLU A 98 19.77 15.01 -13.45
CA GLU A 98 19.82 16.15 -14.38
C GLU A 98 18.70 17.20 -14.35
N GLY A 99 19.17 18.44 -14.18
CA GLY A 99 18.57 19.61 -14.81
C GLY A 99 17.82 20.51 -13.85
N THR A 100 18.55 21.43 -13.21
CA THR A 100 18.04 22.74 -12.77
C THR A 100 17.07 23.26 -13.83
N ARG A 101 15.78 23.36 -13.51
CA ARG A 101 14.70 23.72 -14.46
C ARG A 101 14.76 25.17 -14.97
N ASN A 102 15.84 25.86 -14.65
CA ASN A 102 16.05 27.25 -14.88
C ASN A 102 17.49 27.33 -15.37
N ASN A 103 17.72 27.66 -16.65
CA ASN A 103 19.02 27.66 -17.37
C ASN A 103 20.09 28.63 -16.78
N PHE A 104 20.23 28.71 -15.46
CA PHE A 104 21.23 29.50 -14.78
C PHE A 104 22.58 28.79 -14.87
N SER A 105 23.57 29.45 -15.47
CA SER A 105 24.96 29.04 -15.48
C SER A 105 25.84 30.20 -15.04
N GLU A 106 27.10 29.94 -14.70
CA GLU A 106 28.08 30.97 -14.33
C GLU A 106 28.26 32.03 -15.44
N SER A 107 28.09 31.62 -16.70
CA SER A 107 28.09 32.48 -17.88
C SER A 107 26.72 33.11 -18.22
N ASN A 108 25.63 32.67 -17.59
CA ASN A 108 24.28 33.20 -17.80
C ASN A 108 23.51 33.24 -16.47
N PRO A 109 23.79 34.23 -15.61
CA PRO A 109 23.19 34.31 -14.28
C PRO A 109 21.67 34.59 -14.30
N TYR A 110 21.09 34.91 -15.45
CA TYR A 110 19.69 35.30 -15.58
C TYR A 110 18.78 34.25 -16.25
N GLY A 111 19.32 33.10 -16.69
CA GLY A 111 18.50 32.00 -17.19
C GLY A 111 17.77 32.30 -18.51
N ARG A 112 16.81 31.44 -18.91
CA ARG A 112 16.11 31.50 -20.21
C ARG A 112 15.45 32.87 -20.43
N GLN A 113 15.99 33.70 -21.33
CA GLN A 113 15.23 34.78 -21.95
C GLN A 113 14.40 34.19 -23.09
N GLY A 114 13.08 34.19 -22.94
CA GLY A 114 12.15 33.88 -24.02
C GLY A 114 12.20 34.99 -25.06
N SER A 115 12.58 34.63 -26.28
CA SER A 115 12.37 35.44 -27.48
C SER A 115 10.90 35.36 -27.88
N GLU A 116 10.07 36.33 -27.48
CA GLU A 116 8.82 36.69 -28.18
C GLU A 116 8.19 37.95 -27.55
N ALA A 117 8.08 39.00 -28.38
CA ALA A 117 7.14 40.12 -28.31
C ALA A 117 6.68 40.62 -26.92
N GLU A 118 7.46 41.49 -26.28
CA GLU A 118 6.95 42.35 -25.20
C GLU A 118 6.86 43.79 -25.71
N THR A 119 5.64 44.20 -26.07
CA THR A 119 5.24 45.57 -26.40
C THR A 119 5.44 46.46 -25.16
N ARG A 120 6.64 47.00 -24.98
CA ARG A 120 6.92 48.00 -23.93
C ARG A 120 6.37 49.35 -24.35
N GLN A 121 5.15 49.67 -23.91
CA GLN A 121 4.62 51.03 -23.97
C GLN A 121 5.37 51.90 -22.96
N PHE A 122 6.08 52.92 -23.46
CA PHE A 122 6.57 54.02 -22.64
C PHE A 122 5.57 55.18 -22.74
N VAL A 123 5.00 55.60 -21.61
CA VAL A 123 4.31 56.90 -21.50
C VAL A 123 5.39 57.95 -21.26
N ARG A 124 5.51 58.92 -22.17
CA ARG A 124 6.30 60.14 -21.95
C ARG A 124 5.40 61.20 -21.31
N TYR A 125 5.84 61.74 -20.17
CA TYR A 125 5.47 63.07 -19.71
C TYR A 125 6.54 64.07 -20.18
#